data_AF-A0A7T5RDC6-F1
#
_entry.id   AF-A0A7T5RDC6-F1
#
_cell.length_a   1.000
_cell.length_b   1.000
_cell.length_c   1.000
_cell.angle_alpha   90.00
_cell.angle_beta   90.00
_cell.angle_gamma   90.00
#
_symmetry.space_group_name_H-M   'P 1'
#
loop_
_entity.id
_entity.type
_entity.pdbx_description
1 polymer ?
#
loop_
_entity_poly.entity_id
_entity_poly.type
_entity_poly.pdbx_seq_one_letter_code
_entity_poly.pdbx_strand_id
1 'polypeptide(L)'
;MEQTNSFRWYYSIVEQAHDRIQDPDFDYIDFARQNMDEFRRDNTTPDKRQEIAVQVSETLSQKMNQVDTMDTLYKYLDFKKVLGAADPTLKSFMRTCLRMGDFVAADILTPKENLEASISGAQLMSLLA
;
A
#
# COMPACT_ATOMS: atom_id res chain seq x y z
N MET A 1 0.42 -0.31 27.40
CA MET A 1 1.27 0.81 26.92
C MET A 1 1.85 0.56 25.53
N GLU A 2 2.08 -0.69 25.10
CA GLU A 2 2.58 -1.01 23.75
C GLU A 2 1.57 -0.76 22.62
N GLN A 3 0.28 -1.11 22.79
CA GLN A 3 -0.75 -0.90 21.76
C GLN A 3 -0.89 0.56 21.31
N THR A 4 -0.75 1.53 22.21
CA THR A 4 -0.86 2.96 21.86
C THR A 4 0.28 3.43 20.96
N ASN A 5 1.46 2.82 21.08
CA ASN A 5 2.60 3.14 20.22
C ASN A 5 2.44 2.52 18.82
N SER A 6 1.99 1.27 18.74
CA SER A 6 1.71 0.60 17.44
C SER A 6 0.58 1.30 16.68
N PHE A 7 -0.48 1.73 17.38
CA PHE A 7 -1.57 2.50 16.78
C PHE A 7 -1.08 3.84 16.20
N ARG A 8 -0.34 4.63 16.98
CA ARG A 8 0.22 5.91 16.50
C ARG A 8 1.16 5.72 15.32
N TRP A 9 1.99 4.68 15.37
CA TRP A 9 2.89 4.35 14.28
C TRP A 9 2.14 4.02 12.99
N TYR A 10 1.12 3.15 13.04
CA TYR A 10 0.35 2.77 11.85
C TYR A 10 -0.36 3.98 11.23
N TYR A 11 -1.08 4.78 12.03
CA TYR A 11 -1.76 5.97 11.53
C TYR A 11 -0.79 7.03 10.98
N SER A 12 0.43 7.14 11.53
CA SER A 12 1.44 8.03 10.96
C SER A 12 1.88 7.59 9.56
N ILE A 13 1.87 6.29 9.26
CA ILE A 13 2.14 5.77 7.92
C ILE A 13 0.97 6.03 6.98
N VAL A 14 -0.26 5.82 7.44
CA VAL A 14 -1.48 6.11 6.66
C VAL A 14 -1.53 7.59 6.27
N GLU A 15 -1.21 8.49 7.20
CA GLU A 15 -1.14 9.94 6.95
C GLU A 15 -0.06 10.27 5.91
N GLN A 16 1.15 9.71 6.05
CA GLN A 16 2.21 9.89 5.06
C GLN A 16 1.82 9.37 3.67
N ALA A 17 1.12 8.25 3.58
CA ALA A 17 0.62 7.71 2.32
C ALA A 17 -0.43 8.63 1.69
N HIS A 18 -1.32 9.19 2.52
CA HIS A 18 -2.29 10.19 2.09
C HIS A 18 -1.61 11.43 1.51
N ASP A 19 -0.68 12.03 2.24
CA ASP A 19 0.02 13.25 1.82
C ASP A 19 0.79 13.06 0.51
N ARG A 20 1.50 11.93 0.38
CA ARG A 20 2.22 11.58 -0.85
C ARG A 20 1.28 11.53 -2.05
N ILE A 21 0.09 10.96 -1.90
CA ILE A 21 -0.82 10.76 -3.02
C ILE A 21 -1.59 12.03 -3.42
N GLN A 22 -1.54 13.07 -2.60
CA GLN A 22 -2.02 14.41 -2.96
C GLN A 22 -1.02 15.15 -3.86
N ASP A 23 0.25 14.76 -3.87
CA ASP A 23 1.25 15.31 -4.77
C ASP A 23 0.96 14.84 -6.21
N PRO A 24 0.67 15.75 -7.17
CA PRO A 24 0.36 15.38 -8.54
C PRO A 24 1.54 14.73 -9.28
N ASP A 25 2.78 14.97 -8.82
CA ASP A 25 4.00 14.44 -9.42
C ASP A 25 4.46 13.12 -8.77
N PHE A 26 3.71 12.62 -7.78
CA PHE A 26 4.07 11.39 -7.08
C PHE A 26 3.88 10.14 -7.96
N ASP A 27 4.99 9.48 -8.27
CA ASP A 27 5.03 8.20 -8.97
C ASP A 27 5.00 7.03 -7.96
N TYR A 28 3.82 6.44 -7.79
CA TYR A 28 3.61 5.30 -6.90
C TYR A 28 4.28 4.00 -7.40
N ILE A 29 4.60 3.87 -8.69
CA ILE A 29 5.35 2.73 -9.23
C ILE A 29 6.82 2.86 -8.89
N ASP A 30 7.40 4.03 -9.10
CA ASP A 30 8.79 4.28 -8.73
C ASP A 30 8.97 4.16 -7.21
N PHE A 31 8.03 4.68 -6.43
CA PHE A 31 7.98 4.46 -4.98
C PHE A 31 7.99 2.98 -4.60
N ALA A 32 7.16 2.15 -5.25
CA ALA A 32 7.13 0.70 -5.00
C ALA A 32 8.46 0.04 -5.39
N ARG A 33 9.12 0.49 -6.47
CA ARG A 33 10.45 -0.03 -6.88
C ARG A 33 11.54 0.29 -5.88
N GLN A 34 11.63 1.54 -5.43
CA GLN A 34 12.60 1.96 -4.43
C GLN A 34 12.45 1.16 -3.12
N ASN A 35 11.20 0.95 -2.70
CA ASN A 35 10.89 0.14 -1.52
C ASN A 35 11.17 -1.35 -1.72
N MET A 36 10.97 -1.88 -2.93
CA MET A 36 11.34 -3.26 -3.26
C MET A 36 12.83 -3.50 -3.07
N ASP A 37 13.66 -2.56 -3.52
CA ASP A 37 15.11 -2.64 -3.37
C ASP A 37 15.50 -2.64 -1.90
N GLU A 38 14.94 -1.73 -1.10
CA GLU A 38 15.17 -1.69 0.34
C GLU A 38 14.69 -2.96 1.06
N PHE A 39 13.49 -3.44 0.74
CA PHE A 39 12.91 -4.65 1.33
C PHE A 39 13.80 -5.88 1.12
N ARG A 40 14.52 -5.94 -0.01
CA ARG A 40 15.39 -7.05 -0.39
C ARG A 40 16.81 -6.96 0.11
N ARG A 41 17.25 -5.82 0.68
CA ARG A 41 18.61 -5.73 1.23
C ARG A 41 18.79 -6.72 2.38
N ASP A 42 19.98 -7.32 2.43
CA ASP A 42 20.32 -8.34 3.42
C ASP A 42 20.26 -7.82 4.88
N ASN A 43 20.48 -6.52 5.07
CA ASN A 43 20.48 -5.87 6.38
C ASN A 43 19.12 -5.26 6.78
N THR A 44 18.07 -5.42 5.96
CA THR A 44 16.74 -4.89 6.30
C THR A 44 16.08 -5.76 7.37
N THR A 45 15.88 -5.16 8.55
CA THR A 45 15.28 -5.82 9.72
C THR A 45 13.82 -6.22 9.48
N PRO A 46 13.27 -7.19 10.24
CA PRO A 46 11.85 -7.54 10.16
C PRO A 46 10.91 -6.35 10.36
N ASP A 47 11.17 -5.51 11.36
CA ASP A 47 10.35 -4.32 11.65
C ASP A 47 10.36 -3.33 10.48
N LYS A 48 11.52 -3.14 9.84
CA LYS A 48 11.62 -2.26 8.67
C LYS A 48 10.88 -2.85 7.47
N ARG A 49 10.90 -4.18 7.30
CA ARG A 49 10.10 -4.86 6.25
C ARG A 49 8.60 -4.70 6.49
N GLN A 50 8.14 -4.72 7.74
CA GLN A 50 6.75 -4.42 8.08
C GLN A 50 6.40 -2.96 7.79
N GLU A 51 7.25 -2.01 8.17
CA GLU A 51 7.06 -0.60 7.84
C GLU A 51 6.93 -0.37 6.33
N ILE A 52 7.84 -0.93 5.54
CA ILE A 52 7.79 -0.87 4.07
C ILE A 52 6.50 -1.49 3.54
N ALA A 53 6.09 -2.64 4.08
CA ALA A 53 4.88 -3.31 3.66
C ALA A 53 3.64 -2.42 3.88
N VAL A 54 3.51 -1.82 5.06
CA VAL A 54 2.41 -0.89 5.38
C VAL A 54 2.48 0.35 4.49
N GLN A 55 3.67 0.94 4.32
CA GLN A 55 3.85 2.12 3.47
C GLN A 55 3.41 1.87 2.02
N VAL A 56 3.82 0.74 1.45
CA VAL A 56 3.47 0.36 0.07
C VAL A 56 1.98 0.00 -0.03
N SER A 57 1.44 -0.78 0.92
CA SER A 57 0.02 -1.17 0.89
C SER A 57 -0.89 0.05 1.01
N GLU A 58 -0.63 0.94 1.97
CA GLU A 58 -1.44 2.14 2.18
C GLU A 58 -1.35 3.10 0.99
N THR A 59 -0.15 3.31 0.43
CA THR A 59 0.02 4.16 -0.75
C THR A 59 -0.80 3.66 -1.95
N LEU A 60 -0.77 2.35 -2.21
CA LEU A 60 -1.54 1.75 -3.30
C LEU A 60 -3.05 1.82 -3.05
N SER A 61 -3.48 1.55 -1.82
CA SER A 61 -4.90 1.63 -1.42
C SER A 61 -5.44 3.05 -1.53
N GLN A 62 -4.70 4.05 -1.03
CA GLN A 62 -5.08 5.46 -1.13
C GLN A 62 -5.15 5.91 -2.60
N LYS A 63 -4.19 5.49 -3.44
CA LYS A 63 -4.24 5.81 -4.87
C LYS A 63 -5.47 5.21 -5.54
N MET A 64 -5.80 3.97 -5.23
CA MET A 64 -6.99 3.32 -5.79
C MET A 64 -8.28 4.03 -5.35
N ASN A 65 -8.38 4.39 -4.07
CA ASN A 65 -9.55 5.10 -3.53
C ASN A 65 -9.73 6.48 -4.17
N GLN A 66 -8.64 7.20 -4.49
CA GLN A 66 -8.73 8.48 -5.22
C GLN A 66 -9.28 8.34 -6.65
N VAL A 67 -9.02 7.22 -7.31
CA VAL A 67 -9.39 7.01 -8.73
C VAL A 67 -10.70 6.25 -8.93
N ASP A 68 -11.33 5.75 -7.86
CA ASP A 68 -12.60 4.99 -7.91
C ASP A 68 -13.86 5.87 -7.90
N THR A 69 -13.73 7.20 -7.96
CA THR A 69 -14.89 8.12 -8.06
C THR A 69 -15.37 8.22 -9.52
N MET A 70 -16.69 8.17 -9.75
CA MET A 70 -17.32 8.13 -11.10
C MET A 70 -16.85 9.22 -12.08
N ASP A 71 -16.39 10.37 -11.61
CA ASP A 71 -15.83 11.45 -12.42
C ASP A 71 -14.40 11.17 -12.93
N THR A 72 -13.81 10.03 -12.56
CA THR A 72 -12.39 9.71 -12.77
C THR A 72 -12.12 8.38 -13.47
N LEU A 73 -13.10 7.80 -14.18
CA LEU A 73 -12.96 6.50 -14.89
C LEU A 73 -11.66 6.38 -15.72
N TYR A 74 -11.24 7.42 -16.42
CA TYR A 74 -9.99 7.41 -17.19
C TYR A 74 -8.76 7.24 -16.29
N LYS A 75 -8.75 7.83 -15.09
CA LYS A 75 -7.68 7.68 -14.10
C LYS A 75 -7.65 6.25 -13.54
N TYR A 76 -8.81 5.64 -13.30
CA TYR A 76 -8.89 4.23 -12.91
C TYR A 76 -8.32 3.30 -13.99
N LEU A 77 -8.72 3.51 -15.25
CA LEU A 77 -8.21 2.72 -16.37
C LEU A 77 -6.70 2.89 -16.57
N ASP A 78 -6.19 4.11 -16.40
CA ASP A 78 -4.76 4.39 -16.44
C ASP A 78 -4.02 3.70 -15.28
N PHE A 79 -4.51 3.84 -14.05
CA PHE A 79 -3.98 3.14 -12.87
C PHE A 79 -3.89 1.63 -13.09
N LYS A 80 -4.97 1.02 -13.59
CA LYS A 80 -5.01 -0.40 -13.95
C LYS A 80 -3.99 -0.76 -15.03
N LYS A 81 -3.85 0.07 -16.07
CA LYS A 81 -2.89 -0.15 -17.16
C LYS A 81 -1.46 -0.10 -16.64
N VAL A 82 -1.14 0.89 -15.81
CA VAL A 82 0.18 1.08 -15.20
C VAL A 82 0.54 -0.10 -14.30
N LEU A 83 -0.35 -0.52 -13.39
CA LEU A 83 -0.13 -1.73 -12.58
C LEU A 83 -0.01 -2.99 -13.45
N GLY A 84 -0.82 -3.11 -14.50
CA GLY A 84 -0.78 -4.22 -15.44
C GLY A 84 0.55 -4.32 -16.20
N ALA A 85 1.21 -3.18 -16.47
CA ALA A 85 2.49 -3.11 -17.17
C ALA A 85 3.70 -3.32 -16.24
N ALA A 86 3.53 -3.30 -14.92
CA ALA A 86 4.61 -3.60 -13.98
C ALA A 86 5.19 -5.00 -14.22
N ASP A 87 6.50 -5.14 -14.06
CA ASP A 87 7.18 -6.42 -14.24
C ASP A 87 6.74 -7.44 -13.16
N PRO A 88 6.88 -8.75 -13.42
CA PRO A 88 6.41 -9.78 -12.49
C PRO A 88 7.04 -9.69 -11.10
N THR A 89 8.29 -9.23 -11.02
CA THR A 89 9.06 -9.14 -9.79
C THR A 89 8.52 -8.02 -8.90
N LEU A 90 8.21 -6.86 -9.48
CA LEU A 90 7.56 -5.75 -8.79
C LEU A 90 6.13 -6.08 -8.38
N LYS A 91 5.34 -6.73 -9.26
CA LYS A 91 4.00 -7.22 -8.91
C LYS A 91 4.02 -8.18 -7.72
N SER A 92 4.99 -9.10 -7.70
CA SER A 92 5.15 -10.03 -6.59
C SER A 92 5.46 -9.31 -5.28
N PHE A 93 6.33 -8.31 -5.32
CA PHE A 93 6.62 -7.46 -4.17
C PHE A 93 5.36 -6.72 -3.67
N MET A 94 4.62 -6.04 -4.55
CA MET A 94 3.41 -5.33 -4.16
C MET A 94 2.36 -6.26 -3.53
N ARG A 95 2.18 -7.48 -4.06
CA ARG A 95 1.30 -8.50 -3.44
C ARG A 95 1.78 -8.94 -2.06
N THR A 96 3.10 -9.07 -1.87
CA THR A 96 3.67 -9.37 -0.54
C THR A 96 3.39 -8.23 0.43
N CYS A 97 3.59 -6.97 0.03
CA CYS A 97 3.29 -5.81 0.84
C CYS A 97 1.80 -5.74 1.22
N LEU A 98 0.89 -5.97 0.27
CA LEU A 98 -0.55 -5.99 0.56
C LEU A 98 -0.90 -7.02 1.64
N ARG A 99 -0.41 -8.26 1.51
CA ARG A 99 -0.68 -9.31 2.52
C ARG A 99 -0.06 -9.00 3.89
N MET A 100 1.16 -8.47 3.91
CA MET A 100 1.82 -8.11 5.16
C MET A 100 1.16 -6.89 5.81
N GLY A 101 0.75 -5.90 5.01
CA GLY A 101 -0.01 -4.74 5.45
C GLY A 101 -1.34 -5.15 6.08
N ASP A 102 -2.10 -6.05 5.44
CA ASP A 102 -3.34 -6.61 5.99
C ASP A 102 -3.12 -7.31 7.33
N PHE A 103 -2.03 -8.07 7.46
CA PHE A 103 -1.67 -8.73 8.72
C PHE A 103 -1.39 -7.71 9.83
N VAL A 104 -0.59 -6.69 9.54
CA VAL A 104 -0.28 -5.61 10.50
C VAL A 104 -1.54 -4.81 10.86
N ALA A 105 -2.38 -4.50 9.88
CA ALA A 105 -3.64 -3.78 10.10
C ALA A 105 -4.59 -4.58 10.99
N ALA A 106 -4.70 -5.91 10.80
CA ALA A 106 -5.56 -6.78 11.61
C ALA A 106 -5.15 -6.82 13.10
N ASP A 107 -3.87 -6.62 13.42
CA ASP A 107 -3.38 -6.58 14.79
C ASP A 107 -3.62 -5.21 15.48
N ILE A 108 -3.87 -4.15 14.70
CA ILE A 108 -3.94 -2.76 15.17
C ILE A 108 -5.36 -2.20 15.13
N LEU A 109 -6.09 -2.46 14.05
CA LEU A 109 -7.39 -1.88 13.76
C LEU A 109 -8.53 -2.65 14.43
N THR A 110 -9.64 -1.97 14.68
CA THR A 110 -10.88 -2.66 15.04
C THR A 110 -11.39 -3.49 13.86
N PRO A 111 -12.22 -4.52 14.09
CA PRO A 111 -12.77 -5.34 13.01
C PRO A 111 -13.51 -4.55 11.92
N LYS A 112 -14.14 -3.42 12.29
CA LYS A 112 -14.83 -2.55 11.34
C LYS A 112 -13.84 -1.80 10.43
N GLU A 113 -12.82 -1.19 11.02
CA GLU A 113 -11.78 -0.45 10.28
C GLU A 113 -10.99 -1.39 9.37
N ASN A 114 -10.67 -2.59 9.85
CA ASN A 114 -9.96 -3.59 9.06
C ASN A 114 -10.78 -4.08 7.84
N LEU A 115 -12.11 -4.17 7.97
CA LEU A 115 -12.98 -4.58 6.87
C LEU A 115 -12.92 -3.57 5.71
N GLU A 116 -12.92 -2.28 6.01
CA GLU A 116 -12.84 -1.21 4.99
C GLU A 116 -11.49 -1.25 4.25
N ALA A 117 -10.38 -1.42 4.98
CA ALA A 117 -9.05 -1.57 4.39
C ALA A 117 -8.93 -2.83 3.50
N SER A 118 -9.54 -3.94 3.92
CA SER A 118 -9.48 -5.23 3.22
C SER A 118 -10.16 -5.23 1.84
N ILE A 119 -11.19 -4.40 1.64
CA ILE A 119 -11.89 -4.32 0.33
C ILE A 119 -10.94 -3.75 -0.72
N SER A 120 -10.23 -2.67 -0.38
CA SER A 120 -9.26 -2.06 -1.29
C SER A 120 -8.09 -3.01 -1.58
N GLY A 121 -7.60 -3.72 -0.55
CA GLY A 121 -6.57 -4.75 -0.70
C GLY A 121 -6.96 -5.86 -1.67
N ALA A 122 -8.19 -6.38 -1.59
CA ALA A 122 -8.67 -7.44 -2.48
C ALA A 122 -8.74 -7.01 -3.95
N GLN A 123 -9.20 -5.79 -4.23
CA GLN A 123 -9.23 -5.25 -5.60
C GLN A 123 -7.81 -5.08 -6.16
N LEU A 124 -6.88 -4.52 -5.37
CA LEU A 124 -5.47 -4.39 -5.76
C LEU A 124 -4.84 -5.76 -6.05
N MET A 125 -5.09 -6.76 -5.20
CA MET A 125 -4.63 -8.13 -5.43
C MET A 125 -5.11 -8.69 -6.77
N SER A 126 -6.34 -8.39 -7.18
CA SER A 126 -6.86 -8.79 -8.49
C SER A 126 -6.20 -8.05 -9.65
N LEU A 127 -5.85 -6.77 -9.48
CA LEU A 127 -5.18 -5.98 -10.52
C LEU A 127 -3.73 -6.41 -10.72
N LEU A 128 -3.12 -6.98 -9.68
CA LEU A 128 -1.75 -7.47 -9.68
C LEU A 128 -1.62 -8.93 -10.11
N ALA A 129 -2.72 -9.63 -10.42
CA ALA A 129 -2.72 -11.04 -10.82
C ALA A 129 -1.96 -11.30 -12.12
#